data_AF-A0AAV7VYA6-F1
#
_entry.id   AF-A0AAV7VYA6-F1
#
_cell.length_a   1.000
_cell.length_b   1.000
_cell.length_c   1.000
_cell.angle_alpha   90.00
_cell.angle_beta   90.00
_cell.angle_gamma   90.00
#
_symmetry.space_group_name_H-M   'P 1'
#
loop_
_entity.id
_entity.type
_entity.pdbx_description
1 polymer ?
#
loop_
_entity_poly.entity_id
_entity_poly.type
_entity_poly.pdbx_seq_one_letter_code
_entity_poly.pdbx_strand_id
1 'polypeptide(L)'
;NLDDLLVIYEEEAEDWAAYMRSIFQNDQPEKVLLYNLEESTIEHLPALSCYRCKLLILSQALLDLLDEMKMTFLVRLLHPPDNVVILLCGVENSDALYELVPIQRACHELFADQDAEDYFSVISQVIYQRYVPADSYIAYEEFVTPDDSEEKEEPSWDIPANSPSTEMEKISVLVLPKRMSCE
;
A
#
# COMPACT_ATOMS: atom_id res chain seq x y z
N ASN A 1 1.52 -22.04 -2.81
CA ASN A 1 0.16 -21.56 -3.04
C ASN A 1 -0.26 -20.80 -1.82
N LEU A 2 0.07 -19.52 -1.79
CA LEU A 2 -0.40 -18.58 -0.77
C LEU A 2 -1.42 -17.71 -1.50
N ASP A 3 -2.59 -17.55 -0.91
CA ASP A 3 -3.57 -16.59 -1.41
C ASP A 3 -3.05 -15.18 -1.06
N ASP A 4 -3.06 -14.28 -2.05
CA ASP A 4 -2.31 -13.03 -1.97
C ASP A 4 -3.12 -11.90 -1.30
N LEU A 5 -4.45 -11.84 -1.51
CA LEU A 5 -5.31 -10.75 -1.03
C LEU A 5 -6.65 -11.25 -0.45
N LEU A 6 -6.93 -10.84 0.78
CA LEU A 6 -8.24 -10.97 1.42
C LEU A 6 -8.91 -9.59 1.45
N VAL A 7 -10.12 -9.48 0.93
CA VAL A 7 -10.95 -8.27 0.99
C VAL A 7 -12.09 -8.50 1.98
N ILE A 8 -12.11 -7.70 3.03
CA ILE A 8 -13.06 -7.77 4.14
C ILE A 8 -14.02 -6.59 4.00
N TYR A 9 -15.33 -6.87 4.00
CA TYR A 9 -16.36 -5.87 3.73
C TYR A 9 -17.66 -6.19 4.49
N GLU A 10 -18.57 -5.23 4.52
CA GLU A 10 -19.98 -5.39 4.94
C GLU A 10 -20.89 -5.22 3.72
N GLU A 11 -22.16 -5.66 3.80
CA GLU A 11 -23.10 -5.72 2.67
C GLU A 11 -23.16 -4.42 1.83
N GLU A 12 -23.18 -3.26 2.48
CA GLU A 12 -23.20 -1.94 1.80
C GLU A 12 -22.01 -1.74 0.84
N ALA A 13 -20.85 -2.32 1.16
CA ALA A 13 -19.61 -2.17 0.41
C ALA A 13 -19.36 -3.31 -0.58
N GLU A 14 -20.36 -4.14 -0.90
CA GLU A 14 -20.24 -5.26 -1.83
C GLU A 14 -19.74 -4.82 -3.22
N ASP A 15 -20.25 -3.70 -3.74
CA ASP A 15 -19.82 -3.15 -5.04
C ASP A 15 -18.31 -2.80 -5.04
N TRP A 16 -17.81 -2.25 -3.93
CA TRP A 16 -16.38 -1.96 -3.76
C TRP A 16 -15.55 -3.23 -3.65
N ALA A 17 -16.06 -4.25 -2.95
CA ALA A 17 -15.40 -5.54 -2.86
C ALA A 17 -15.29 -6.22 -4.24
N ALA A 18 -16.38 -6.20 -5.01
CA ALA A 18 -16.40 -6.70 -6.38
C ALA A 18 -15.48 -5.92 -7.32
N TYR A 19 -15.44 -4.59 -7.18
CA TYR A 19 -14.52 -3.74 -7.93
C TYR A 19 -13.06 -4.05 -7.63
N MET A 20 -12.70 -4.12 -6.34
CA MET A 20 -11.35 -4.50 -5.90
C MET A 20 -10.97 -5.85 -6.48
N ARG A 21 -11.86 -6.84 -6.39
CA ARG A 21 -11.66 -8.13 -7.03
C ARG A 21 -11.39 -8.00 -8.53
N SER A 22 -12.20 -7.23 -9.26
CA SER A 22 -12.02 -7.03 -10.71
C SER A 22 -10.65 -6.46 -11.08
N ILE A 23 -10.11 -5.53 -10.27
CA ILE A 23 -8.77 -4.95 -10.51
C ILE A 23 -7.68 -6.01 -10.38
N PHE A 24 -7.77 -6.86 -9.36
CA PHE A 24 -6.72 -7.83 -9.02
C PHE A 24 -6.89 -9.20 -9.71
N GLN A 25 -8.02 -9.46 -10.35
CA GLN A 25 -8.32 -10.74 -10.99
C GLN A 25 -7.77 -10.89 -12.41
N ASN A 26 -7.23 -9.84 -13.02
CA ASN A 26 -6.96 -9.81 -14.45
C ASN A 26 -5.94 -10.88 -14.93
N ASP A 27 -5.02 -11.34 -14.06
CA ASP A 27 -4.05 -12.39 -14.39
C ASP A 27 -4.25 -13.70 -13.60
N GLN A 28 -4.77 -13.68 -12.36
CA GLN A 28 -4.88 -14.87 -11.50
C GLN A 28 -6.07 -14.79 -10.50
N PRO A 29 -7.27 -15.29 -10.88
CA PRO A 29 -8.50 -15.04 -10.14
C PRO A 29 -8.61 -15.75 -8.77
N GLU A 30 -7.81 -16.80 -8.53
CA GLU A 30 -7.80 -17.58 -7.29
C GLU A 30 -7.06 -16.88 -6.14
N LYS A 31 -6.49 -15.70 -6.37
CA LYS A 31 -5.65 -15.00 -5.39
C LYS A 31 -6.39 -13.99 -4.51
N VAL A 32 -7.65 -13.70 -4.83
CA VAL A 32 -8.46 -12.70 -4.15
C VAL A 32 -9.70 -13.36 -3.55
N LEU A 33 -9.80 -13.33 -2.22
CA LEU A 33 -10.96 -13.79 -1.47
C LEU A 33 -11.78 -12.59 -1.01
N LEU A 34 -13.09 -12.63 -1.25
CA LEU A 34 -14.05 -11.69 -0.69
C LEU A 34 -14.67 -12.31 0.57
N TYR A 35 -14.68 -11.57 1.66
CA TYR A 35 -15.23 -12.00 2.94
C TYR A 35 -16.19 -10.98 3.52
N ASN A 36 -17.48 -11.35 3.60
CA ASN A 36 -18.51 -10.54 4.25
C ASN A 36 -18.44 -10.73 5.77
N LEU A 37 -18.34 -9.63 6.51
CA LEU A 37 -18.30 -9.60 7.97
C LEU A 37 -19.60 -10.05 8.63
N GLU A 38 -20.74 -10.06 7.94
CA GLU A 38 -21.96 -10.70 8.44
C GLU A 38 -21.78 -12.21 8.66
N GLU A 39 -20.89 -12.85 7.89
CA GLU A 39 -20.53 -14.25 8.04
C GLU A 39 -19.36 -14.46 9.01
N SER A 40 -19.05 -13.46 9.86
CA SER A 40 -17.96 -13.51 10.83
C SER A 40 -18.13 -14.64 11.84
N THR A 41 -17.20 -15.61 11.82
CA THR A 41 -17.10 -16.66 12.83
C THR A 41 -15.65 -16.93 13.18
N ILE A 42 -15.38 -17.24 14.45
CA ILE A 42 -14.03 -17.52 14.95
C ILE A 42 -13.39 -18.72 14.21
N GLU A 43 -14.21 -19.64 13.70
CA GLU A 43 -13.76 -20.83 12.96
C GLU A 43 -13.11 -20.48 11.61
N HIS A 44 -13.48 -19.35 11.01
CA HIS A 44 -12.89 -18.89 9.74
C HIS A 44 -11.50 -18.27 9.93
N LEU A 45 -11.15 -17.80 11.13
CA LEU A 45 -9.89 -17.08 11.37
C LEU A 45 -8.63 -17.81 10.87
N PRO A 46 -8.43 -19.11 11.10
CA PRO A 46 -7.22 -19.80 10.63
C PRO A 46 -7.08 -19.79 9.10
N ALA A 47 -8.21 -19.92 8.38
CA ALA A 47 -8.23 -19.90 6.92
C ALA A 47 -7.98 -18.48 6.38
N LEU A 48 -8.53 -17.46 7.02
CA LEU A 48 -8.41 -16.06 6.58
C LEU A 48 -7.07 -15.42 6.98
N SER A 49 -6.45 -15.90 8.06
CA SER A 49 -5.20 -15.35 8.57
C SER A 49 -3.99 -15.71 7.70
N CYS A 50 -4.10 -16.70 6.81
CA CYS A 50 -3.00 -17.14 5.93
C CYS A 50 -2.72 -16.18 4.77
N TYR A 51 -3.62 -15.23 4.50
CA TYR A 51 -3.52 -14.26 3.42
C TYR A 51 -2.42 -13.24 3.69
N ARG A 52 -1.65 -12.94 2.63
CA ARG A 52 -0.48 -12.05 2.73
C ARG A 52 -0.89 -10.60 2.93
N CYS A 53 -1.94 -10.14 2.25
CA CYS A 53 -2.53 -8.83 2.41
C CYS A 53 -4.00 -8.95 2.82
N LYS A 54 -4.43 -8.11 3.76
CA LYS A 54 -5.80 -8.00 4.25
C LYS A 54 -6.28 -6.57 4.02
N LEU A 55 -7.17 -6.40 3.05
CA LEU A 55 -7.80 -5.13 2.75
C LEU A 55 -9.14 -5.06 3.47
N LEU A 56 -9.32 -4.10 4.38
CA LEU A 56 -10.62 -3.80 4.99
C LEU A 56 -11.25 -2.61 4.26
N ILE A 57 -12.48 -2.78 3.78
CA ILE A 57 -13.27 -1.66 3.25
C ILE A 57 -14.01 -1.02 4.42
N LEU A 58 -13.59 0.17 4.80
CA LEU A 58 -14.14 0.94 5.90
C LEU A 58 -15.24 1.87 5.38
N SER A 59 -16.49 1.52 5.63
CA SER A 59 -17.64 2.40 5.40
C SER A 59 -18.27 2.87 6.71
N GLN A 60 -19.16 3.86 6.62
CA GLN A 60 -19.94 4.31 7.76
C GLN A 60 -20.83 3.18 8.30
N ALA A 61 -21.47 2.39 7.42
CA ALA A 61 -22.30 1.26 7.88
C ALA A 61 -21.48 0.20 8.61
N LEU A 62 -20.22 -0.05 8.19
CA LEU A 62 -19.35 -0.96 8.93
C LEU A 62 -19.17 -0.49 10.37
N LEU A 63 -18.79 0.78 10.56
CA LEU A 63 -18.60 1.36 11.90
C LEU A 63 -19.87 1.29 12.76
N ASP A 64 -21.03 1.55 12.15
CA ASP A 64 -22.33 1.54 12.85
C ASP A 64 -22.80 0.12 13.20
N LEU A 65 -22.38 -0.90 12.44
CA LEU A 65 -22.78 -2.31 12.60
C LEU A 65 -21.73 -3.16 13.34
N LEU A 66 -20.67 -2.56 13.90
CA LEU A 66 -19.70 -3.24 14.74
C LEU A 66 -20.34 -3.66 16.07
N ASP A 67 -20.45 -4.97 16.29
CA ASP A 67 -20.76 -5.56 17.59
C ASP A 67 -19.51 -6.16 18.25
N GLU A 68 -19.63 -6.59 19.51
CA GLU A 68 -18.50 -7.17 20.26
C GLU A 68 -17.86 -8.37 19.56
N MET A 69 -18.65 -9.16 18.81
CA MET A 69 -18.20 -10.35 18.11
C MET A 69 -17.36 -9.98 16.88
N LYS A 70 -17.88 -9.08 16.03
CA LYS A 70 -17.18 -8.53 14.86
C LYS A 70 -15.90 -7.81 15.26
N MET A 71 -15.95 -7.01 16.32
CA MET A 71 -14.77 -6.34 16.88
C MET A 71 -13.71 -7.37 17.30
N THR A 72 -14.09 -8.40 18.05
CA THR A 72 -13.17 -9.46 18.48
C THR A 72 -12.59 -10.23 17.29
N PHE A 73 -13.40 -10.46 16.27
CA PHE A 73 -12.98 -11.10 15.03
C PHE A 73 -11.94 -10.25 14.28
N LEU A 74 -12.20 -8.95 14.10
CA LEU A 74 -11.27 -8.01 13.45
C LEU A 74 -9.94 -7.88 14.20
N VAL A 75 -9.97 -7.82 15.54
CA VAL A 75 -8.76 -7.78 16.38
C VAL A 75 -7.82 -8.94 16.07
N ARG A 76 -8.38 -10.13 15.86
CA ARG A 76 -7.61 -11.34 15.56
C ARG A 76 -7.22 -11.42 14.09
N LEU A 77 -8.13 -11.09 13.19
CA LEU A 77 -7.93 -11.23 11.75
C LEU A 77 -6.89 -10.22 11.22
N LEU A 78 -6.96 -8.97 11.68
CA LEU A 78 -6.12 -7.86 11.21
C LEU A 78 -4.71 -7.87 11.82
N HIS A 79 -4.32 -8.95 12.50
CA HIS A 79 -2.94 -9.13 12.94
C HIS A 79 -2.13 -9.89 11.86
N PRO A 80 -0.87 -9.51 11.57
CA PRO A 80 -0.17 -8.29 11.98
C PRO A 80 -0.61 -7.05 11.17
N PRO A 81 -0.46 -5.81 11.72
CA PRO A 81 -0.90 -4.57 11.06
C PRO A 81 -0.13 -4.25 9.76
N ASP A 82 1.11 -4.74 9.63
CA ASP A 82 1.94 -4.55 8.43
C ASP A 82 1.31 -5.16 7.17
N ASN A 83 0.40 -6.13 7.35
CA ASN A 83 -0.28 -6.80 6.26
C ASN A 83 -1.67 -6.20 5.99
N VAL A 84 -2.05 -5.12 6.68
CA VAL A 84 -3.38 -4.54 6.63
C VAL A 84 -3.37 -3.25 5.83
N VAL A 85 -4.34 -3.15 4.92
CA VAL A 85 -4.65 -1.95 4.15
C VAL A 85 -6.10 -1.57 4.46
N ILE A 86 -6.38 -0.29 4.67
CA ILE A 86 -7.74 0.21 4.87
C ILE A 86 -8.15 1.02 3.64
N LEU A 87 -9.26 0.66 2.99
CA LEU A 87 -9.91 1.50 1.99
C LEU A 87 -10.99 2.33 2.67
N LEU A 88 -10.86 3.65 2.64
CA LEU A 88 -11.83 4.60 3.16
C LEU A 88 -12.94 4.81 2.13
N CYS A 89 -14.12 4.26 2.41
CA CYS A 89 -15.30 4.32 1.56
C CYS A 89 -16.39 5.17 2.22
N GLY A 90 -16.41 6.48 1.90
CA GLY A 90 -17.42 7.41 2.44
C GLY A 90 -17.15 7.88 3.87
N VAL A 91 -15.94 7.64 4.39
CA VAL A 91 -15.46 8.15 5.69
C VAL A 91 -14.22 9.02 5.45
N GLU A 92 -14.01 10.03 6.31
CA GLU A 92 -12.90 10.98 6.15
C GLU A 92 -11.55 10.38 6.57
N ASN A 93 -11.56 9.51 7.58
CA ASN A 93 -10.37 8.85 8.11
C ASN A 93 -10.74 7.54 8.82
N SER A 94 -9.71 6.83 9.28
CA SER A 94 -9.79 5.56 9.98
C SER A 94 -9.81 5.68 11.51
N ASP A 95 -9.81 6.89 12.08
CA ASP A 95 -9.64 7.08 13.53
C ASP A 95 -10.79 6.43 14.31
N ALA A 96 -12.02 6.54 13.81
CA ALA A 96 -13.20 5.89 14.40
C ALA A 96 -13.04 4.36 14.51
N LEU A 97 -12.38 3.72 13.53
CA LEU A 97 -12.10 2.29 13.59
C LEU A 97 -11.17 1.95 14.77
N TYR A 98 -10.15 2.76 15.02
CA TYR A 98 -9.17 2.52 16.09
C TYR A 98 -9.68 2.90 17.48
N GLU A 99 -10.65 3.81 17.57
CA GLU A 99 -11.36 4.11 18.80
C GLU A 99 -12.30 2.97 19.21
N LEU A 100 -12.98 2.36 18.23
CA LEU A 100 -13.92 1.27 18.46
C LEU A 100 -13.18 -0.07 18.64
N VAL A 101 -12.27 -0.40 17.73
CA VAL A 101 -11.59 -1.71 17.67
C VAL A 101 -10.15 -1.58 18.19
N PRO A 102 -9.74 -2.37 19.20
CA PRO A 102 -8.40 -2.28 19.79
C PRO A 102 -7.34 -2.97 18.91
N ILE A 103 -7.16 -2.48 17.69
CA ILE A 103 -6.13 -2.88 16.74
C ILE A 103 -5.02 -1.83 16.66
N GLN A 104 -3.84 -2.25 16.18
CA GLN A 104 -2.77 -1.32 15.84
C GLN A 104 -3.12 -0.59 14.54
N ARG A 105 -2.64 0.65 14.40
CA ARG A 105 -2.85 1.43 13.17
C ARG A 105 -2.28 0.67 11.98
N ALA A 106 -3.10 0.48 10.95
CA ALA A 106 -2.65 -0.11 9.69
C ALA A 106 -1.54 0.75 9.07
N CYS A 107 -0.65 0.10 8.33
CA CYS A 107 0.45 0.80 7.70
C CYS A 107 0.02 1.62 6.47
N HIS A 108 -1.11 1.26 5.86
CA HIS A 108 -1.56 1.84 4.60
C HIS A 108 -3.06 2.16 4.61
N GLU A 109 -3.39 3.34 4.10
CA GLU A 109 -4.74 3.82 3.86
C GLU A 109 -4.88 4.18 2.38
N LEU A 110 -6.03 3.84 1.82
CA LEU A 110 -6.45 4.13 0.46
C LEU A 110 -7.75 4.93 0.52
N PHE A 111 -7.95 5.80 -0.46
CA PHE A 111 -9.15 6.62 -0.59
C PHE A 111 -9.91 6.21 -1.84
N ALA A 112 -11.24 6.19 -1.76
CA ALA A 112 -12.11 5.76 -2.86
C ALA A 112 -12.01 6.61 -4.14
N ASP A 113 -11.44 7.81 -4.08
CA ASP A 113 -11.23 8.72 -5.21
C ASP A 113 -9.89 8.51 -5.94
N GLN A 114 -9.07 7.56 -5.48
CA GLN A 114 -7.80 7.21 -6.12
C GLN A 114 -7.99 6.34 -7.36
N ASP A 115 -6.96 6.32 -8.21
CA ASP A 115 -6.95 5.52 -9.42
C ASP A 115 -6.61 4.05 -9.14
N ALA A 116 -6.99 3.15 -10.05
CA ALA A 116 -6.76 1.71 -9.88
C ALA A 116 -5.27 1.34 -9.75
N GLU A 117 -4.39 2.12 -10.36
CA GLU A 117 -2.93 1.96 -10.28
C GLU A 117 -2.40 2.19 -8.86
N ASP A 118 -2.98 3.14 -8.13
CA ASP A 118 -2.62 3.42 -6.74
C ASP A 118 -2.97 2.24 -5.84
N TYR A 119 -4.18 1.69 -5.98
CA TYR A 119 -4.60 0.49 -5.26
C TYR A 119 -3.65 -0.67 -5.53
N PHE A 120 -3.31 -0.89 -6.80
CA PHE A 120 -2.41 -1.96 -7.21
C PHE A 120 -1.02 -1.78 -6.59
N SER A 121 -0.47 -0.57 -6.62
CA SER A 121 0.84 -0.24 -6.09
C SER A 121 0.93 -0.55 -4.59
N VAL A 122 -0.02 -0.04 -3.79
CA VAL A 122 -0.03 -0.21 -2.33
C VAL A 122 -0.23 -1.68 -1.94
N ILE A 123 -1.18 -2.37 -2.55
CA ILE A 123 -1.46 -3.77 -2.23
C ILE A 123 -0.31 -4.68 -2.66
N SER A 124 0.26 -4.45 -3.84
CA SER A 124 1.45 -5.16 -4.30
C SER A 124 2.63 -4.92 -3.36
N GLN A 125 2.83 -3.68 -2.92
CA GLN A 125 3.86 -3.35 -1.94
C GLN A 125 3.69 -4.18 -0.67
N VAL A 126 2.49 -4.25 -0.08
CA VAL A 126 2.25 -5.07 1.13
C VAL A 126 2.51 -6.56 0.87
N ILE A 127 2.07 -7.08 -0.27
CA ILE A 127 2.27 -8.48 -0.66
C ILE A 127 3.77 -8.77 -0.79
N TYR A 128 4.53 -7.95 -1.53
CA TYR A 128 5.92 -8.22 -1.93
C TYR A 128 6.99 -7.65 -0.98
N GLN A 129 6.69 -6.69 -0.11
CA GLN A 129 7.64 -6.18 0.90
C GLN A 129 8.14 -7.29 1.83
N ARG A 130 7.32 -8.31 2.07
CA ARG A 130 7.71 -9.49 2.86
C ARG A 130 8.65 -10.45 2.11
N TYR A 131 8.89 -10.21 0.82
CA TYR A 131 9.76 -11.01 -0.05
C TYR A 131 11.14 -10.39 -0.25
N VAL A 132 11.48 -9.29 0.44
CA VAL A 132 12.86 -8.78 0.41
C VAL A 132 13.67 -9.62 1.42
N PRO A 133 14.47 -10.62 1.00
CA PRO A 133 15.47 -11.18 1.91
C PRO A 133 16.36 -10.02 2.36
N ALA A 134 16.79 -10.03 3.62
CA ALA A 134 17.53 -8.94 4.27
C ALA A 134 18.82 -8.47 3.56
N ASP A 135 19.18 -9.07 2.43
CA ASP A 135 20.33 -8.76 1.58
C ASP A 135 19.98 -8.05 0.24
N SER A 136 18.70 -7.81 -0.07
CA SER A 136 18.31 -7.30 -1.39
C SER A 136 17.83 -5.85 -1.35
N TYR A 137 18.76 -4.90 -1.40
CA TYR A 137 18.47 -3.51 -1.78
C TYR A 137 18.10 -3.50 -3.28
N ILE A 138 16.82 -3.71 -3.61
CA ILE A 138 16.35 -3.47 -4.97
C ILE A 138 15.91 -2.01 -5.01
N ALA A 139 16.77 -1.18 -5.61
CA ALA A 139 16.38 0.13 -6.09
C ALA A 139 15.25 -0.08 -7.11
N TYR A 140 14.17 0.70 -7.00
CA TYR A 140 13.13 0.77 -8.02
C TYR A 140 13.82 1.17 -9.33
N GLU A 141 14.06 0.21 -10.22
CA GLU A 141 14.57 0.50 -11.56
C GLU A 141 13.46 1.21 -12.33
N GLU A 142 13.78 2.45 -12.69
CA GLU A 142 13.05 3.31 -13.61
C GLU A 142 12.88 2.59 -14.95
N PHE A 143 11.63 2.32 -15.31
CA PHE A 143 11.25 1.81 -16.62
C PHE A 143 11.47 2.92 -17.66
N VAL A 144 12.56 2.88 -18.44
CA VAL A 144 12.59 3.44 -19.81
C VAL A 144 13.47 2.55 -20.71
N THR A 145 12.91 2.27 -21.89
CA THR A 145 13.11 1.19 -22.86
C THR A 145 14.43 1.21 -23.65
N PRO A 146 14.85 0.07 -24.25
CA PRO A 146 15.87 0.02 -25.28
C PRO A 146 15.26 0.31 -26.66
N ASP A 147 15.75 1.32 -27.38
CA ASP A 147 15.70 1.31 -28.85
C ASP A 147 16.90 2.06 -29.43
N ASP A 148 17.65 1.31 -30.24
CA ASP A 148 18.84 1.69 -30.99
C ASP A 148 18.46 2.44 -32.28
N SER A 149 19.38 3.27 -32.78
CA SER A 149 19.56 3.71 -34.20
C SER A 149 19.10 5.12 -34.62
N GLU A 150 20.10 6.01 -34.66
CA GLU A 150 20.53 6.90 -35.76
C GLU A 150 19.62 7.93 -36.49
N GLU A 151 20.27 9.09 -36.67
CA GLU A 151 20.12 10.17 -37.68
C GLU A 151 19.22 11.40 -37.42
N LYS A 152 19.94 12.50 -37.12
CA LYS A 152 19.86 13.89 -37.61
C LYS A 152 18.48 14.55 -37.81
N GLU A 153 18.30 15.69 -37.14
CA GLU A 153 18.23 17.03 -37.76
C GLU A 153 18.14 18.12 -36.66
N GLU A 154 18.87 19.24 -36.82
CA GLU A 154 18.71 20.43 -35.98
C GLU A 154 17.41 21.18 -36.34
N PRO A 155 16.85 22.00 -35.43
CA PRO A 155 17.01 23.43 -35.67
C PRO A 155 17.16 24.31 -34.41
N SER A 156 18.17 25.19 -34.45
CA SER A 156 18.10 26.65 -34.20
C SER A 156 16.97 27.20 -33.30
N TRP A 157 17.34 27.78 -32.16
CA TRP A 157 16.95 29.16 -31.82
C TRP A 157 17.93 29.81 -30.83
N ASP A 158 18.46 30.97 -31.24
CA ASP A 158 19.30 31.90 -30.49
C ASP A 158 18.65 32.43 -29.20
N ILE A 159 19.41 32.57 -28.10
CA ILE A 159 19.38 33.73 -27.15
C ILE A 159 20.78 33.87 -26.49
N PRO A 160 21.33 35.11 -26.33
CA PRO A 160 22.75 35.32 -26.10
C PRO A 160 23.20 35.32 -24.62
N ALA A 161 24.50 35.09 -24.45
CA ALA A 161 25.24 35.15 -23.20
C ALA A 161 25.27 36.55 -22.57
N ASN A 162 24.97 36.62 -21.27
CA ASN A 162 25.44 37.69 -20.40
C ASN A 162 25.62 37.14 -18.96
N SER A 163 26.85 36.79 -18.60
CA SER A 163 27.32 36.75 -17.20
C SER A 163 27.70 38.21 -16.80
N PRO A 164 27.83 38.64 -15.51
CA PRO A 164 28.51 37.87 -14.46
C PRO A 164 28.12 38.11 -12.97
N SER A 165 28.66 37.22 -12.11
CA SER A 165 29.06 37.40 -10.69
C SER A 165 28.04 37.24 -9.56
N THR A 166 28.48 36.46 -8.54
CA THR A 166 28.07 36.47 -7.11
C THR A 166 26.65 35.98 -6.84
N GLU A 167 26.36 35.00 -5.98
CA GLU A 167 26.83 34.83 -4.62
C GLU A 167 26.57 33.39 -4.15
N MET A 168 27.28 33.02 -3.11
CA MET A 168 27.45 31.67 -2.57
C MET A 168 26.30 31.37 -1.60
N GLU A 169 25.45 30.39 -1.89
CA GLU A 169 24.67 29.71 -0.84
C GLU A 169 25.14 28.26 -0.69
N LYS A 170 25.56 28.02 0.54
CA LYS A 170 26.36 26.91 1.06
C LYS A 170 25.41 26.01 1.86
N ILE A 171 25.93 24.83 2.26
CA ILE A 171 25.50 23.93 3.37
C ILE A 171 24.92 22.60 2.83
N SER A 172 25.41 21.41 3.20
CA SER A 172 26.50 21.01 4.09
C SER A 172 26.90 19.56 3.81
N VAL A 173 28.21 19.30 3.73
CA VAL A 173 28.77 17.94 3.69
C VAL A 173 29.13 17.52 5.12
N LEU A 174 28.54 16.43 5.60
CA LEU A 174 28.91 15.76 6.85
C LEU A 174 30.21 14.97 6.64
N VAL A 175 31.29 15.35 7.32
CA VAL A 175 32.54 14.58 7.34
C VAL A 175 32.63 13.83 8.67
N LEU A 176 32.79 12.51 8.60
CA LEU A 176 32.96 11.63 9.76
C LEU A 176 34.39 11.74 10.34
N PRO A 177 34.57 11.66 11.68
CA PRO A 177 35.89 11.72 12.29
C PRO A 177 36.70 10.43 12.10
N LYS A 178 38.02 10.58 11.97
CA LYS A 178 39.00 9.49 11.87
C LYS A 178 39.11 8.71 13.19
N ARG A 179 39.25 7.38 13.05
CA ARG A 179 39.55 6.42 14.12
C ARG A 179 40.87 6.76 14.83
N MET A 180 40.86 6.69 16.15
CA MET A 180 42.06 6.73 17.01
C MET A 180 42.61 5.31 17.21
N SER A 181 43.92 5.14 17.06
CA SER A 181 44.64 3.92 17.48
C SER A 181 44.82 3.93 18.99
N CYS A 182 44.56 2.79 19.62
CA CYS A 182 44.86 2.54 21.02
C CYS A 182 46.37 2.35 21.22
N GLU A 183 46.90 2.89 22.31
CA GLU A 183 48.16 2.47 22.93
C GLU A 183 47.85 1.86 24.30
#